data_AF-A0A8H4AEQ5-F1
#
_entry.id   AF-A0A8H4AEQ5-F1
#
_cell.length_a   1.000
_cell.length_b   1.000
_cell.length_c   1.000
_cell.angle_alpha   90.00
_cell.angle_beta   90.00
_cell.angle_gamma   90.00
#
_symmetry.space_group_name_H-M   'P 1'
#
loop_
_entity.id
_entity.type
_entity.pdbx_description
1 polymer ?
#
loop_
_entity_poly.entity_id
_entity_poly.type
_entity_poly.pdbx_seq_one_letter_code
_entity_poly.pdbx_strand_id
1 'polypeptide(L)'
;MPPKKNFGPCAIENCQYNTSKFRSFTKFAAEKAQKSGTLSIVEYSHLIPDQHQLCDRHYLLIVESNRNNPNYSKINEAFQNLQKTEKSSELKWDHIHLEVLDDKICIPKQDFLNLVSNIEYLQENQKDEIFEEIIENTEAINEDIENINENNISNGT
;
A
#
# COMPACT_ATOMS: atom_id res chain seq x y z
N MET A 1 15.35 15.24 31.20
CA MET A 1 14.37 14.13 31.29
C MET A 1 14.87 13.00 30.40
N PRO A 2 14.97 11.75 30.87
CA PRO A 2 15.38 10.64 30.01
C PRO A 2 14.40 10.50 28.84
N PRO A 3 14.87 10.13 27.62
CA PRO A 3 13.97 9.86 26.51
C PRO A 3 12.95 8.80 26.93
N LYS A 4 11.65 9.06 26.72
CA LYS A 4 10.63 8.02 26.88
C LYS A 4 10.99 6.87 25.93
N LYS A 5 11.06 5.67 26.49
CA LYS A 5 11.37 4.46 25.73
C LYS A 5 10.13 4.11 24.89
N ASN A 6 10.34 3.89 23.60
CA ASN A 6 9.27 3.54 22.67
C ASN A 6 9.14 2.00 22.64
N PHE A 7 7.94 1.50 22.92
CA PHE A 7 7.67 0.07 23.05
C PHE A 7 6.86 -0.51 21.88
N GLY A 8 6.51 0.30 20.89
CA GLY A 8 5.61 -0.12 19.81
C GLY A 8 4.16 -0.24 20.28
N PRO A 9 3.27 -0.80 19.44
CA PRO A 9 3.53 -1.39 18.12
C PRO A 9 3.73 -0.35 17.01
N CYS A 10 4.09 -0.82 15.82
CA CYS A 10 4.04 0.01 14.62
C CYS A 10 2.58 0.27 14.22
N ALA A 11 2.22 1.51 13.92
CA ALA A 11 0.86 1.90 13.53
C ALA A 11 0.47 1.53 12.09
N ILE A 12 1.40 1.00 11.31
CA ILE A 12 1.12 0.44 9.98
C ILE A 12 0.48 -0.94 10.17
N GLU A 13 -0.69 -1.12 9.56
CA GLU A 13 -1.44 -2.38 9.59
C GLU A 13 -0.62 -3.53 9.02
N ASN A 14 -0.82 -4.74 9.53
CA ASN A 14 -0.11 -5.95 9.12
C ASN A 14 1.43 -5.86 9.18
N CYS A 15 1.98 -4.94 9.98
CA CYS A 15 3.42 -4.86 10.20
C CYS A 15 3.92 -6.05 11.04
N GLN A 16 4.33 -7.14 10.37
CA GLN A 16 4.91 -8.33 10.99
C GLN A 16 6.39 -8.18 11.37
N TYR A 17 7.01 -7.04 11.05
CA TYR A 17 8.41 -6.79 11.37
C TYR A 17 8.62 -6.76 12.88
N ASN A 18 9.21 -7.84 13.41
CA ASN A 18 9.61 -7.91 14.81
C ASN A 18 10.87 -7.05 15.00
N THR A 19 10.68 -5.78 15.33
CA THR A 19 11.78 -4.85 15.61
C THR A 19 11.78 -4.48 17.08
N SER A 20 12.97 -4.42 17.69
CA SER A 20 13.15 -3.91 19.05
C SER A 20 13.22 -2.37 19.12
N LYS A 21 13.12 -1.68 17.97
CA LYS A 21 13.33 -0.24 17.85
C LYS A 21 12.13 0.45 17.20
N PHE A 22 11.39 1.16 18.02
CA PHE A 22 10.28 1.99 17.60
C PHE A 22 10.64 3.48 17.73
N ARG A 23 10.10 4.27 16.81
CA ARG A 23 10.24 5.72 16.78
C ARG A 23 8.87 6.37 16.88
N SER A 24 8.75 7.36 17.74
CA SER A 24 7.54 8.17 17.83
C SER A 24 7.35 8.93 16.53
N PHE A 25 6.15 8.88 15.98
CA PHE A 25 5.77 9.70 14.85
C PHE A 25 5.40 11.08 15.38
N THR A 26 6.38 11.95 15.61
CA THR A 26 6.16 13.27 16.19
C THR A 26 5.55 14.24 15.19
N LYS A 27 5.04 15.39 15.64
CA LYS A 27 4.64 16.49 14.74
C LYS A 27 5.73 16.86 13.73
N PHE A 28 6.98 16.94 14.17
CA PHE A 28 8.10 17.22 13.27
C PHE A 28 8.29 16.13 12.21
N ALA A 29 8.15 14.86 12.59
CA ALA A 29 8.22 13.74 11.65
C ALA A 29 7.06 13.80 10.64
N ALA A 30 5.86 14.17 11.09
CA ALA A 30 4.69 14.33 10.25
C ALA A 30 4.85 15.49 9.25
N GLU A 31 5.30 16.66 9.69
CA GLU A 31 5.60 17.78 8.80
C GLU A 31 6.63 17.41 7.72
N LYS A 32 7.65 16.63 8.11
CA LYS A 32 8.67 16.17 7.18
C LYS A 32 8.10 15.20 6.14
N ALA A 33 7.29 14.24 6.58
CA ALA A 33 6.62 13.28 5.71
C ALA A 33 5.59 13.97 4.77
N GLN A 34 4.88 14.98 5.27
CA GLN A 34 3.98 15.80 4.47
C GLN A 34 4.74 16.57 3.37
N LYS A 35 5.88 17.18 3.72
CA LYS A 35 6.74 17.89 2.75
C LYS A 35 7.32 16.96 1.69
N SER A 36 7.55 15.69 2.01
CA SER A 36 7.98 14.68 1.03
C SER A 36 6.83 14.05 0.23
N GLY A 37 5.57 14.39 0.52
CA GLY A 37 4.40 13.78 -0.14
C GLY A 37 4.16 12.32 0.25
N THR A 38 4.82 11.81 1.30
CA THR A 38 4.65 10.42 1.73
C THR A 38 3.37 10.24 2.54
N LEU A 39 2.92 11.25 3.28
CA LEU A 39 1.65 11.20 4.02
C LEU A 39 0.40 11.28 3.15
N SER A 40 0.51 11.75 1.91
CA SER A 40 -0.61 11.72 0.94
C SER A 40 -0.87 10.31 0.39
N ILE A 41 -0.02 9.34 0.70
CA ILE A 41 -0.24 7.93 0.36
C ILE A 41 -1.34 7.39 1.28
N VAL A 42 -2.36 6.75 0.69
CA VAL A 42 -3.54 6.23 1.42
C VAL A 42 -3.11 5.35 2.60
N GLU A 43 -2.12 4.49 2.39
CA GLU A 43 -1.53 3.60 3.41
C GLU A 43 -0.95 4.31 4.64
N TYR A 44 -0.58 5.58 4.54
CA TYR A 44 0.05 6.36 5.62
C TYR A 44 -0.81 7.53 6.10
N SER A 45 -1.95 7.77 5.44
CA SER A 45 -2.84 8.89 5.71
C SER A 45 -3.47 8.86 7.11
N HIS A 46 -3.57 7.67 7.72
CA HIS A 46 -4.13 7.47 9.06
C HIS A 46 -3.11 7.72 10.19
N LEU A 47 -1.86 8.10 9.88
CA LEU A 47 -0.85 8.29 10.91
C LEU A 47 -1.08 9.56 11.74
N ILE A 48 -1.31 9.39 13.05
CA ILE A 48 -1.58 10.49 13.97
C ILE A 48 -0.29 10.92 14.70
N PRO A 49 0.14 12.19 14.57
CA PRO A 49 1.32 12.69 15.25
C PRO A 49 1.22 12.62 16.77
N ASP A 50 2.34 12.35 17.43
CA ASP A 50 2.52 12.21 18.89
C ASP A 50 1.73 11.05 19.55
N GLN A 51 0.88 10.35 18.78
CA GLN A 51 0.12 9.19 19.24
C GLN A 51 0.70 7.89 18.67
N HIS A 52 1.05 7.90 17.39
CA HIS A 52 1.54 6.71 16.71
C HIS A 52 3.06 6.53 16.86
N GLN A 53 3.47 5.27 16.84
CA GLN A 53 4.86 4.87 16.72
C GLN A 53 5.04 4.05 15.44
N LEU A 54 6.23 4.13 14.86
CA LEU A 54 6.60 3.39 13.67
C LEU A 54 7.80 2.50 14.01
N CYS A 55 7.86 1.32 13.42
CA CYS A 55 9.10 0.56 13.42
C CYS A 55 10.18 1.32 12.63
N ASP A 56 11.45 1.02 12.88
CA ASP A 56 12.58 1.73 12.24
C ASP A 56 12.46 1.73 10.71
N ARG A 57 12.01 0.62 10.11
CA ARG A 57 11.79 0.49 8.67
C ARG A 57 10.75 1.50 8.16
N HIS A 58 9.53 1.50 8.71
CA HIS A 58 8.47 2.40 8.28
C HIS A 58 8.80 3.86 8.59
N TYR A 59 9.47 4.14 9.71
CA TYR A 59 9.91 5.50 9.99
C TYR A 59 10.87 6.02 8.91
N LEU A 60 11.84 5.20 8.49
CA LEU A 60 12.76 5.60 7.43
C LEU A 60 12.06 5.81 6.10
N LEU A 61 11.11 4.94 5.76
CA LEU A 61 10.33 5.05 4.51
C LEU A 61 9.46 6.31 4.47
N ILE A 62 8.79 6.62 5.58
CA ILE A 62 7.77 7.67 5.62
C ILE A 62 8.40 9.04 5.90
N VAL A 63 9.33 9.11 6.85
CA VAL A 63 9.88 10.37 7.40
C VAL A 63 11.23 10.72 6.80
N GLU A 64 12.04 9.71 6.45
CA GLU A 64 13.41 9.88 5.98
C GLU A 64 13.60 9.35 4.55
N SER A 65 12.54 9.39 3.76
CA SER A 65 12.46 8.97 2.34
C SER A 65 13.63 9.50 1.49
N ASN A 66 14.01 10.76 1.72
CA ASN A 66 15.07 11.45 0.96
C ASN A 66 16.51 11.18 1.45
N ARG A 67 16.73 10.33 2.46
CA ARG A 67 18.10 10.02 2.92
C ARG A 67 18.78 8.99 2.00
N ASN A 68 19.08 9.34 0.74
CA ASN A 68 19.95 8.60 -0.20
C ASN A 68 20.06 7.09 0.07
N ASN A 69 18.91 6.42 0.25
CA ASN A 69 18.90 5.01 0.57
C ASN A 69 18.85 4.31 -0.79
N PRO A 70 19.85 3.49 -1.17
CA PRO A 70 19.82 2.78 -2.44
C PRO A 70 18.62 1.83 -2.57
N ASN A 71 17.94 1.52 -1.47
CA ASN A 71 16.66 0.80 -1.49
C ASN A 71 15.46 1.72 -1.72
N TYR A 72 15.55 3.04 -1.50
CA TYR A 72 14.45 3.97 -1.74
C TYR A 72 14.12 4.07 -3.23
N SER A 73 15.09 4.00 -4.14
CA SER A 73 14.79 4.01 -5.59
C SER A 73 14.00 2.77 -6.00
N LYS A 74 14.39 1.58 -5.53
CA LYS A 74 13.69 0.31 -5.83
C LYS A 74 12.31 0.24 -5.18
N ILE A 75 12.21 0.75 -3.96
CA ILE A 75 10.97 0.81 -3.21
C ILE A 75 10.04 1.86 -3.82
N ASN A 76 10.54 3.03 -4.21
CA ASN A 76 9.79 4.04 -4.95
C ASN A 76 9.40 3.55 -6.36
N GLU A 77 10.24 2.78 -7.05
CA GLU A 77 9.86 2.11 -8.31
C GLU A 77 8.76 1.09 -8.07
N ALA A 78 8.89 0.20 -7.09
CA ALA A 78 7.84 -0.75 -6.73
C ALA A 78 6.53 -0.03 -6.33
N PHE A 79 6.62 1.08 -5.60
CA PHE A 79 5.46 1.88 -5.19
C PHE A 79 4.84 2.69 -6.33
N GLN A 80 5.65 3.26 -7.23
CA GLN A 80 5.16 3.92 -8.44
C GLN A 80 4.58 2.91 -9.43
N ASN A 81 5.10 1.67 -9.43
CA ASN A 81 4.53 0.58 -10.21
C ASN A 81 3.22 0.08 -9.59
N LEU A 82 3.10 0.01 -8.26
CA LEU A 82 1.84 -0.26 -7.55
C LEU A 82 0.78 0.83 -7.80
N GLN A 83 1.19 2.11 -7.81
CA GLN A 83 0.31 3.23 -8.19
C GLN A 83 -0.02 3.27 -9.69
N LYS A 84 0.79 2.63 -10.55
CA LYS A 84 0.52 2.47 -11.98
C LYS A 84 -0.32 1.25 -12.31
N THR A 85 -0.21 0.17 -11.52
CA THR A 85 -1.11 -1.00 -11.60
C THR A 85 -2.47 -0.68 -11.00
N GLU A 86 -2.57 0.32 -10.10
CA GLU A 86 -3.81 1.03 -9.89
C GLU A 86 -4.17 1.85 -11.14
N LYS A 87 -4.86 1.20 -12.07
CA LYS A 87 -5.69 1.77 -13.16
C LYS A 87 -6.75 2.78 -12.69
N SER A 88 -6.59 3.36 -11.49
CA SER A 88 -7.38 4.46 -10.93
C SER A 88 -7.34 5.71 -11.81
N SER A 89 -6.30 5.88 -12.64
CA SER A 89 -6.21 7.01 -13.58
C SER A 89 -7.27 7.00 -14.70
N GLU A 90 -7.98 5.89 -14.96
CA GLU A 90 -9.17 5.87 -15.84
C GLU A 90 -10.46 6.25 -15.11
N LEU A 91 -10.51 6.08 -13.79
CA LEU A 91 -11.72 6.27 -13.00
C LEU A 91 -11.81 7.72 -12.52
N LYS A 92 -12.83 8.43 -13.03
CA LYS A 92 -13.06 9.84 -12.69
C LYS A 92 -13.71 10.01 -11.32
N TRP A 93 -12.95 9.76 -10.26
CA TRP A 93 -13.41 9.96 -8.88
C TRP A 93 -13.54 11.45 -8.51
N ASP A 94 -12.70 12.28 -9.10
CA ASP A 94 -12.56 13.71 -8.78
C ASP A 94 -13.80 14.57 -9.13
N HIS A 95 -14.79 13.99 -9.81
CA HIS A 95 -15.96 14.68 -10.35
C HIS A 95 -17.28 14.26 -9.70
N ILE A 96 -17.27 13.52 -8.59
CA ILE A 96 -18.50 13.11 -7.89
C ILE A 96 -18.88 14.21 -6.90
N HIS A 97 -19.92 15.00 -7.20
CA HIS A 97 -20.39 16.03 -6.30
C HIS A 97 -21.37 15.47 -5.27
N LEU A 98 -21.23 15.90 -4.01
CA LEU A 98 -22.15 15.57 -2.92
C LEU A 98 -22.69 16.88 -2.34
N GLU A 99 -24.00 16.95 -2.22
CA GLU A 99 -24.70 18.03 -1.55
C GLU A 99 -25.05 17.59 -0.13
N VAL A 100 -24.49 18.28 0.87
CA VAL A 100 -24.82 18.01 2.28
C VAL A 100 -25.87 19.02 2.72
N LEU A 101 -27.05 18.53 3.10
CA LEU A 101 -28.13 19.27 3.75
C LEU A 101 -28.17 18.88 5.24
N ASP A 102 -28.83 19.69 6.06
CA ASP A 102 -28.81 19.54 7.54
C ASP A 102 -29.15 18.12 8.04
N ASP A 103 -30.03 17.40 7.33
CA ASP A 103 -30.45 16.04 7.67
C ASP A 103 -30.15 14.98 6.61
N LYS A 104 -29.54 15.35 5.48
CA LYS A 104 -29.44 14.49 4.29
C LYS A 104 -28.16 14.70 3.50
N ILE A 105 -27.70 13.64 2.85
CA ILE A 105 -26.67 13.71 1.82
C ILE A 105 -27.36 13.40 0.49
N CYS A 106 -27.31 14.36 -0.42
CA CYS A 106 -27.84 14.28 -1.77
C CYS A 106 -26.69 14.12 -2.77
N ILE A 107 -26.93 13.33 -3.82
CA ILE A 107 -25.97 13.14 -4.90
C ILE A 107 -26.69 13.42 -6.23
N PRO A 108 -26.10 14.21 -7.14
CA PRO A 108 -26.65 14.37 -8.48
C PRO A 108 -26.77 13.01 -9.17
N LYS A 109 -27.87 12.80 -9.89
CA LYS A 109 -28.14 11.51 -10.54
C LYS A 109 -26.99 11.06 -11.45
N GLN A 110 -26.35 11.99 -12.16
CA GLN A 110 -25.23 11.67 -13.04
C GLN A 110 -24.02 11.18 -12.26
N ASP A 111 -23.73 11.80 -11.13
CA ASP A 111 -22.60 11.43 -10.28
C ASP A 111 -22.84 10.09 -9.59
N PHE A 112 -24.09 9.79 -9.25
CA PHE A 112 -24.48 8.46 -8.78
C PHE A 112 -24.26 7.38 -9.85
N LEU A 113 -24.63 7.64 -11.11
CA LEU A 113 -24.39 6.69 -12.20
C LEU A 113 -22.90 6.47 -12.47
N ASN A 114 -22.11 7.55 -12.45
CA ASN A 114 -20.66 7.46 -12.60
C ASN A 114 -20.04 6.65 -11.44
N LEU A 115 -20.51 6.87 -10.21
CA LEU A 115 -20.08 6.12 -9.03
C LEU A 115 -20.36 4.62 -9.18
N VAL A 116 -21.58 4.24 -9.58
CA VAL A 116 -21.95 2.83 -9.80
C VAL A 116 -21.08 2.20 -10.87
N SER A 117 -20.90 2.88 -12.01
CA SER A 117 -20.09 2.35 -13.11
C SER A 117 -18.62 2.14 -12.71
N ASN A 118 -18.05 3.03 -11.90
CA ASN A 118 -16.69 2.85 -11.39
C ASN A 118 -16.59 1.67 -10.43
N ILE A 119 -17.61 1.46 -9.58
CA ILE A 119 -17.66 0.31 -8.65
C ILE A 119 -17.77 -1.00 -9.42
N GLU A 120 -18.60 -1.07 -10.46
CA GLU A 120 -18.76 -2.25 -11.32
C GLU A 120 -17.44 -2.57 -12.03
N TYR A 121 -16.77 -1.57 -12.62
CA TYR A 121 -15.45 -1.75 -13.22
C TYR A 121 -14.44 -2.32 -12.22
N LEU A 122 -14.38 -1.81 -10.99
CA LEU A 122 -13.48 -2.34 -9.97
C LEU A 122 -13.80 -3.80 -9.60
N GLN A 123 -15.08 -4.15 -9.51
CA GLN A 123 -15.51 -5.52 -9.20
C GLN A 123 -15.20 -6.53 -10.31
N GLU A 124 -15.23 -6.10 -11.57
CA GLU A 124 -14.86 -6.93 -12.71
C GLU A 124 -13.34 -7.12 -12.77
N ASN A 125 -12.56 -6.04 -12.68
CA ASN A 125 -11.10 -6.12 -12.78
C ASN A 125 -10.44 -6.82 -11.58
N GLN A 126 -11.01 -6.73 -10.37
CA GLN A 126 -10.51 -7.52 -9.22
C GLN A 126 -10.63 -9.03 -9.46
N LYS A 127 -11.62 -9.48 -10.22
CA LYS A 127 -11.75 -10.92 -10.55
C LYS A 127 -10.67 -11.36 -11.52
N ASP A 128 -10.38 -10.53 -12.51
CA ASP A 128 -9.37 -10.84 -13.53
C ASP A 128 -7.95 -10.82 -12.94
N GLU A 129 -7.63 -9.85 -12.07
CA GLU A 129 -6.31 -9.78 -11.42
C GLU A 129 -6.05 -10.99 -10.49
N ILE A 130 -7.05 -11.42 -9.72
CA ILE A 130 -6.97 -12.65 -8.91
C ILE A 130 -6.81 -13.88 -9.83
N PHE A 131 -7.47 -13.89 -10.98
CA PHE A 131 -7.41 -15.02 -11.91
C PHE A 131 -6.04 -15.14 -12.58
N GLU A 132 -5.44 -14.04 -13.02
CA GLU A 132 -4.10 -14.00 -13.59
C GLU A 132 -3.03 -14.39 -12.55
N GLU A 133 -3.14 -13.92 -11.29
CA GLU A 133 -2.24 -14.34 -10.20
C GLU A 133 -2.34 -15.85 -9.93
N ILE A 134 -3.54 -16.43 -10.02
CA ILE A 134 -3.73 -17.88 -9.89
C ILE A 134 -3.08 -18.62 -11.07
N ILE A 135 -3.19 -18.10 -12.30
CA ILE A 135 -2.58 -18.71 -13.49
C ILE A 135 -1.05 -18.70 -13.37
N GLU A 136 -0.43 -17.55 -13.11
CA GLU A 136 1.03 -17.44 -12.97
C GLU A 136 1.56 -18.37 -11.87
N ASN A 137 0.89 -18.43 -10.73
CA ASN A 137 1.27 -19.35 -9.64
C ASN A 137 1.12 -20.82 -10.05
N THR A 138 0.11 -21.17 -10.85
CA THR A 138 -0.10 -22.54 -11.32
C THR A 138 0.96 -22.96 -12.34
N GLU A 139 1.36 -22.04 -13.22
CA GLU A 139 2.43 -22.26 -14.19
C GLU A 139 3.78 -22.46 -13.49
N ALA A 140 4.10 -21.62 -12.50
CA ALA A 140 5.32 -21.76 -11.70
C ALA A 140 5.40 -23.10 -10.94
N ILE A 141 4.27 -23.55 -10.36
CA ILE A 141 4.20 -24.86 -9.67
C ILE A 141 4.43 -26.01 -10.66
N ASN A 142 3.88 -25.91 -11.87
CA ASN A 142 4.09 -26.94 -12.90
C ASN A 142 5.56 -27.01 -13.34
N GLU A 143 6.21 -25.87 -13.54
CA GLU A 143 7.63 -25.81 -13.89
C GLU A 143 8.52 -26.42 -12.79
N ASP A 144 8.22 -26.15 -11.52
CA ASP A 144 8.89 -26.77 -10.38
C ASP A 144 8.70 -28.29 -10.33
N ILE A 145 7.51 -28.80 -10.65
CA ILE A 145 7.22 -30.25 -10.70
C ILE A 145 8.00 -30.92 -11.84
N GLU A 146 8.08 -30.30 -13.03
CA GLU A 146 8.86 -30.82 -14.15
C GLU A 146 10.35 -30.88 -13.80
N ASN A 147 10.89 -29.82 -13.20
CA ASN A 147 12.27 -29.77 -12.74
C ASN A 147 12.58 -30.83 -11.67
N ILE A 148 11.66 -31.10 -10.74
CA ILE A 148 11.82 -32.18 -9.74
C ILE A 148 11.86 -33.55 -10.42
N ASN A 149 10.98 -33.78 -11.40
CA ASN A 149 10.92 -35.06 -12.10
C ASN A 149 12.18 -35.32 -12.94
N GLU A 150 12.71 -34.32 -13.63
CA GLU A 150 13.96 -34.44 -14.39
C GLU A 150 15.17 -34.72 -13.48
N ASN A 151 15.26 -34.04 -12.34
CA ASN A 151 16.32 -34.25 -11.36
C ASN A 151 16.27 -35.65 -10.71
N ASN A 152 15.07 -36.23 -10.55
CA ASN A 152 14.93 -37.59 -10.04
C ASN A 152 15.31 -38.66 -11.08
N ILE A 153 15.12 -38.39 -12.38
CA ILE A 153 15.54 -39.28 -13.47
C ILE A 153 17.08 -39.25 -13.62
N SER A 154 17.71 -38.08 -13.46
CA SER A 154 19.18 -37.92 -13.55
C SER A 154 19.95 -38.59 -12.42
N ASN A 155 19.36 -38.76 -11.23
CA ASN A 155 20.05 -39.33 -10.06
C ASN A 155 19.82 -40.85 -9.91
N GLY A 156 19.09 -41.48 -10.84
CA GLY A 156 18.72 -42.90 -10.82
C GLY A 156 19.51 -43.82 -11.77
N THR A 157 20.50 -43.30 -12.49
CA THR A 157 21.40 -44.06 -13.40
C THR A 157 22.83 -44.05 -12.89
#